data_AF-A0AAN7IGK3-F1
#
_entry.id   AF-A0AAN7IGK3-F1
#
_cell.length_a   1.000
_cell.length_b   1.000
_cell.length_c   1.000
_cell.angle_alpha   90.00
_cell.angle_beta   90.00
_cell.angle_gamma   90.00
#
_symmetry.space_group_name_H-M   'P 1'
#
loop_
_entity.id
_entity.type
_entity.pdbx_description
1 polymer ?
#
loop_
_entity_poly.entity_id
_entity_poly.type
_entity_poly.pdbx_seq_one_letter_code
_entity_poly.pdbx_strand_id
1 'polypeptide(L)'
;MDLFLRIRAVTLILLLGLLSIASINPKFSSGESDQVRCIESERQALLKFKQDLKDPLNRLVSWAGDGDCQWVGVVCHNVTGHVHELRLRSFPSVDDSASYDRSRLGGKINHSLLDLKHLIYLDLSYNDFGGSQTPKFLGSIENLRYLNLSNAGFGGLIPHELGNLSNLHYLNVGGYDYNLYVMNLQWLLVFHQYNTLK
;
A
#
# COMPACT_ATOMS: atom_id res chain seq x y z
N MET A 1 37.70 32.90 -63.44
CA MET A 1 36.51 32.03 -63.43
C MET A 1 36.84 30.71 -62.71
N ASP A 2 37.43 30.79 -61.51
CA ASP A 2 37.94 29.61 -60.77
C ASP A 2 37.83 29.78 -59.23
N LEU A 3 36.98 30.70 -58.78
CA LEU A 3 36.71 30.95 -57.35
C LEU A 3 35.24 30.69 -56.98
N PHE A 4 34.33 30.69 -57.96
CA PHE A 4 32.89 30.47 -57.73
C PHE A 4 32.47 28.99 -57.67
N LEU A 5 33.22 28.07 -58.30
CA LEU A 5 32.92 26.62 -58.23
C LEU A 5 33.37 25.98 -56.91
N ARG A 6 34.45 26.46 -56.28
CA ARG A 6 34.94 25.94 -54.99
C ARG A 6 34.04 26.31 -53.80
N ILE A 7 33.32 27.44 -53.88
CA ILE A 7 32.44 27.90 -52.79
C ILE A 7 31.14 27.10 -52.76
N ARG A 8 30.56 26.70 -53.91
CA ARG A 8 29.33 25.90 -53.96
C ARG A 8 29.51 24.45 -53.49
N ALA A 9 30.70 23.88 -53.65
CA ALA A 9 31.01 22.53 -53.17
C ALA A 9 31.22 22.48 -51.64
N VAL A 10 31.80 23.54 -51.05
CA VAL A 10 31.99 23.62 -49.58
C VAL A 10 30.66 23.86 -48.86
N THR A 11 29.72 24.60 -49.46
CA THR A 11 28.39 24.82 -48.86
C THR A 11 27.47 23.58 -48.91
N LEU A 12 27.68 22.62 -49.82
CA LEU A 12 26.89 21.38 -49.86
C LEU A 12 27.39 20.29 -48.91
N ILE A 13 28.67 20.31 -48.52
CA ILE A 13 29.25 19.36 -47.55
C ILE A 13 28.92 19.78 -46.10
N LEU A 14 28.59 21.05 -45.85
CA LEU A 14 28.13 21.54 -44.54
C LEU A 14 26.64 21.28 -44.25
N LEU A 15 25.87 20.72 -45.20
CA LEU A 15 24.43 20.46 -45.04
C LEU A 15 24.05 18.99 -44.78
N LEU A 16 25.01 18.06 -44.70
CA LEU A 16 24.72 16.63 -44.52
C LEU A 16 25.45 15.95 -43.36
N GLY A 17 26.03 16.72 -42.45
CA GLY A 17 26.65 16.16 -41.25
C GLY A 17 26.56 17.12 -40.08
N LEU A 18 25.48 17.01 -39.29
CA LEU A 18 25.51 16.97 -37.82
C LEU A 18 24.08 16.72 -37.31
N LEU A 19 23.85 15.44 -37.05
CA LEU A 19 22.85 14.81 -36.22
C LEU A 19 22.48 15.65 -34.97
N SER A 20 21.18 15.75 -34.73
CA SER A 20 20.51 15.98 -33.44
C SER A 20 21.43 16.38 -32.27
N ILE A 21 21.47 17.68 -31.96
CA ILE A 21 21.85 18.12 -30.61
C ILE A 21 20.69 17.72 -29.70
N ALA A 22 20.74 16.50 -29.17
CA ALA A 22 19.99 16.17 -27.98
C ALA A 22 20.41 17.18 -26.91
N SER A 23 19.43 17.89 -26.35
CA SER A 23 19.64 18.82 -25.25
C SER A 23 20.28 18.06 -24.10
N ILE A 24 21.60 18.21 -23.92
CA ILE A 24 22.28 17.74 -22.72
C ILE A 24 21.82 18.69 -21.63
N ASN A 25 20.70 18.38 -20.98
CA ASN A 25 20.41 18.95 -19.68
C ASN A 25 21.58 18.53 -18.79
N PRO A 26 22.38 19.46 -18.25
CA PRO A 26 23.40 19.10 -17.30
C PRO A 26 22.66 18.45 -16.14
N LYS A 27 22.92 17.15 -15.93
CA LYS A 27 22.47 16.44 -14.74
C LYS A 27 23.16 17.14 -13.58
N PHE A 28 22.45 18.08 -12.96
CA PHE A 28 22.89 18.73 -11.75
C PHE A 28 22.92 17.62 -10.70
N SER A 29 24.10 17.04 -10.51
CA SER A 29 24.39 16.24 -9.33
C SER A 29 24.52 17.23 -8.18
N SER A 30 23.38 17.70 -7.68
CA SER A 30 23.32 18.04 -6.27
C SER A 30 23.61 16.75 -5.53
N GLY A 31 24.59 16.77 -4.63
CA GLY A 31 24.73 15.73 -3.62
C GLY A 31 23.42 15.65 -2.85
N GLU A 32 22.55 14.75 -3.28
CA GLU A 32 21.31 14.42 -2.60
C GLU A 32 21.79 13.53 -1.46
N SER A 33 21.70 14.03 -0.23
CA SER A 33 21.53 13.17 0.94
C SER A 33 20.65 11.99 0.51
N ASP A 34 21.09 10.75 0.71
CA ASP A 34 20.28 9.53 0.50
C ASP A 34 19.02 9.62 1.37
N GLN A 35 18.07 10.46 0.97
CA GLN A 35 16.73 10.44 1.48
C GLN A 35 16.10 9.22 0.84
N VAL A 36 15.76 8.26 1.69
CA VAL A 36 15.08 7.03 1.32
C VAL A 36 13.81 7.44 0.57
N ARG A 37 13.89 7.45 -0.76
CA ARG A 37 12.75 7.72 -1.63
C ARG A 37 11.72 6.62 -1.41
N CYS A 38 10.46 7.01 -1.43
CA CYS A 38 9.35 6.07 -1.40
C CYS A 38 9.47 5.02 -2.52
N ILE A 39 9.23 3.75 -2.18
CA ILE A 39 9.20 2.67 -3.17
C ILE A 39 7.95 2.83 -4.04
N GLU A 40 8.18 3.25 -5.29
CA GLU A 40 7.11 3.66 -6.19
C GLU A 40 6.05 2.58 -6.42
N SER A 41 6.44 1.30 -6.51
CA SER A 41 5.48 0.20 -6.67
C SER A 41 4.55 0.06 -5.46
N GLU A 42 5.08 0.22 -4.25
CA GLU A 42 4.30 0.16 -3.01
C GLU A 42 3.41 1.40 -2.86
N ARG A 43 3.91 2.57 -3.27
CA ARG A 43 3.10 3.80 -3.38
C ARG A 43 1.87 3.59 -4.26
N GLN A 44 2.07 3.06 -5.46
CA GLN A 44 0.97 2.79 -6.40
C GLN A 44 -0.01 1.76 -5.84
N ALA A 45 0.49 0.73 -5.15
CA ALA A 45 -0.35 -0.25 -4.48
C ALA A 45 -1.24 0.41 -3.42
N LEU A 46 -0.67 1.29 -2.58
CA LEU A 46 -1.40 2.03 -1.56
C LEU A 46 -2.41 3.03 -2.16
N LEU A 47 -2.09 3.69 -3.27
CA LEU A 47 -3.04 4.57 -3.95
C LEU A 47 -4.22 3.80 -4.55
N LYS A 48 -3.98 2.63 -5.16
CA LYS A 48 -5.04 1.71 -5.60
C LYS A 48 -5.88 1.20 -4.43
N PHE A 49 -5.23 0.90 -3.31
CA PHE A 49 -5.94 0.52 -2.08
C PHE A 49 -6.86 1.64 -1.60
N LYS A 50 -6.36 2.88 -1.52
CA LYS A 50 -7.13 4.08 -1.15
C LYS A 50 -8.33 4.33 -2.08
N GLN A 51 -8.21 4.10 -3.38
CA GLN A 51 -9.28 4.36 -4.36
C GLN A 51 -10.58 3.58 -4.07
N ASP A 52 -10.46 2.37 -3.52
CA ASP A 52 -11.61 1.51 -3.21
C ASP A 52 -12.16 1.72 -1.79
N LEU A 53 -11.48 2.52 -0.97
CA LEU A 53 -11.93 2.85 0.38
C LEU A 53 -12.93 4.00 0.36
N LYS A 54 -13.93 3.91 1.23
CA LYS A 54 -14.76 5.05 1.62
C LYS A 54 -14.09 5.72 2.82
N ASP A 55 -13.77 7.00 2.70
CA ASP A 55 -13.11 7.80 3.74
C ASP A 55 -13.82 9.16 3.92
N PRO A 56 -14.96 9.20 4.62
CA PRO A 56 -15.82 10.39 4.66
C PRO A 56 -15.17 11.63 5.29
N LEU A 57 -14.19 11.44 6.19
CA LEU A 57 -13.48 12.51 6.88
C LEU A 57 -12.07 12.75 6.33
N ASN A 58 -11.74 12.18 5.18
CA ASN A 58 -10.42 12.34 4.55
C ASN A 58 -9.25 12.01 5.50
N ARG A 59 -9.38 10.95 6.32
CA ARG A 59 -8.28 10.44 7.17
C ARG A 59 -7.02 10.12 6.36
N LEU A 60 -7.21 9.73 5.10
CA LEU A 60 -6.15 9.39 4.16
C LEU A 60 -5.75 10.60 3.29
N VAL A 61 -6.04 11.83 3.70
CA VAL A 61 -5.69 13.05 2.92
C VAL A 61 -4.19 13.12 2.63
N SER A 62 -3.34 12.67 3.56
CA SER A 62 -1.88 12.67 3.39
C SER A 62 -1.40 11.73 2.28
N TRP A 63 -2.24 10.76 1.86
CA TRP A 63 -1.92 9.78 0.82
C TRP A 63 -2.05 10.42 -0.57
N ALA A 64 -1.20 11.40 -0.84
CA ALA A 64 -1.20 12.19 -2.06
C ALA A 64 0.22 12.69 -2.38
N GLY A 65 0.42 13.06 -3.65
CA GLY A 65 1.68 13.61 -4.14
C GLY A 65 2.79 12.59 -4.34
N ASP A 66 3.96 13.10 -4.70
CA ASP A 66 5.15 12.34 -5.10
C ASP A 66 6.26 12.34 -4.02
N GLY A 67 5.92 12.70 -2.77
CA GLY A 67 6.86 12.75 -1.64
C GLY A 67 7.17 11.37 -1.02
N ASP A 68 7.95 11.37 0.07
CA ASP A 68 8.58 10.19 0.72
C ASP A 68 7.64 9.20 1.43
N CYS A 69 6.37 9.10 1.02
CA CYS A 69 5.38 8.17 1.60
C CYS A 69 5.25 8.25 3.13
N GLN A 70 5.46 9.44 3.69
CA GLN A 70 5.17 9.78 5.10
C GLN A 70 3.66 9.92 5.34
N TRP A 71 2.93 8.88 4.96
CA TRP A 71 1.48 8.87 4.99
C TRP A 71 0.99 8.40 6.35
N VAL A 72 -0.08 9.05 6.84
CA VAL A 72 -0.73 8.65 8.09
C VAL A 72 -1.09 7.17 8.00
N GLY A 73 -0.63 6.40 9.00
CA GLY A 73 -0.88 4.98 9.09
C GLY A 73 0.03 4.09 8.23
N VAL A 74 0.95 4.65 7.45
CA VAL A 74 1.96 3.88 6.70
C VAL A 74 3.28 3.95 7.45
N VAL A 75 3.87 2.78 7.74
CA VAL A 75 5.19 2.69 8.35
C VAL A 75 6.13 1.94 7.40
N CYS A 76 7.28 2.56 7.13
CA CYS A 76 8.31 1.97 6.30
C CYS A 76 9.48 1.49 7.16
N HIS A 77 10.12 0.39 6.74
CA HIS A 77 11.34 -0.10 7.34
C HIS A 77 12.47 0.93 7.16
N ASN A 78 13.13 1.30 8.25
CA ASN A 78 14.11 2.39 8.30
C ASN A 78 15.35 2.21 7.41
N VAL A 79 15.73 0.96 7.09
CA VAL A 79 16.88 0.67 6.22
C VAL A 79 16.48 0.46 4.76
N THR A 80 15.36 -0.21 4.51
CA THR A 80 15.02 -0.70 3.17
C THR A 80 13.98 0.17 2.48
N GLY A 81 13.28 1.04 3.22
CA GLY A 81 12.22 1.88 2.71
C GLY A 81 10.90 1.14 2.43
N HIS A 82 10.86 -0.19 2.56
CA HIS A 82 9.67 -0.98 2.30
C HIS A 82 8.57 -0.74 3.34
N VAL A 83 7.34 -0.58 2.88
CA VAL A 83 6.14 -0.55 3.71
C VAL A 83 6.02 -1.88 4.43
N HIS A 84 6.13 -1.85 5.75
CA HIS A 84 6.04 -3.05 6.58
C HIS A 84 4.85 -3.02 7.56
N GLU A 85 4.24 -1.86 7.80
CA GLU A 85 3.03 -1.77 8.61
C GLU A 85 2.00 -0.82 8.01
N LEU A 86 0.74 -1.24 8.09
CA LEU A 86 -0.44 -0.42 7.84
C LEU A 86 -1.30 -0.36 9.10
N ARG A 87 -1.39 0.83 9.68
CA ARG A 87 -2.10 1.15 10.92
C ARG A 87 -3.27 2.08 10.62
N LEU A 88 -4.42 1.49 10.29
CA LEU A 88 -5.61 2.21 9.81
C LEU A 88 -6.81 2.07 10.76
N ARG A 89 -6.57 1.58 11.98
CA ARG A 89 -7.55 1.54 13.06
C ARG A 89 -8.29 2.86 13.23
N SER A 90 -9.61 2.82 13.36
CA SER A 90 -10.38 3.98 13.83
C SER A 90 -10.32 4.08 15.35
N PHE A 91 -10.23 5.30 15.89
CA PHE A 91 -10.24 5.54 17.32
C PHE A 91 -11.58 6.14 17.74
N PRO A 92 -12.30 5.55 18.71
CA PRO A 92 -13.49 6.15 19.31
C PRO A 92 -13.19 7.56 19.81
N SER A 93 -13.83 8.58 19.24
CA SER A 93 -13.85 9.91 19.87
C SER A 93 -14.77 9.85 21.07
N VAL A 94 -14.21 10.12 22.26
CA VAL A 94 -14.93 10.09 23.54
C VAL A 94 -16.00 11.18 23.61
N ASP A 95 -15.79 12.29 22.89
CA ASP A 95 -16.61 13.51 23.01
C ASP A 95 -17.67 13.69 21.90
N ASP A 96 -17.61 12.89 20.83
CA ASP A 96 -18.54 12.99 19.70
C ASP A 96 -18.69 11.64 18.98
N SER A 97 -19.77 10.92 19.30
CA SER A 97 -20.06 9.63 18.68
C SER A 97 -20.41 9.75 17.19
N ALA A 98 -21.03 10.87 16.78
CA ALA A 98 -21.39 11.10 15.38
C ALA A 98 -20.15 11.35 14.52
N SER A 99 -19.15 12.05 15.08
CA SER A 99 -17.83 12.18 14.46
C SER A 99 -17.13 10.82 14.35
N TYR A 100 -17.18 10.00 15.40
CA TYR A 100 -16.59 8.66 15.36
C TYR A 100 -17.20 7.78 14.27
N ASP A 101 -18.52 7.75 14.15
CA ASP A 101 -19.18 6.94 13.12
C ASP A 101 -18.76 7.34 11.71
N ARG A 102 -18.57 8.65 11.49
CA ARG A 102 -18.11 9.20 10.20
C ARG A 102 -16.61 9.03 9.95
N SER A 103 -15.81 8.78 11.00
CA SER A 103 -14.37 8.57 10.88
C SER A 103 -13.99 7.15 10.49
N ARG A 104 -14.93 6.20 10.52
CA ARG A 104 -14.66 4.80 10.15
C ARG A 104 -14.45 4.69 8.64
N LEU A 105 -13.34 4.06 8.25
CA LEU A 105 -13.12 3.69 6.85
C LEU A 105 -14.12 2.63 6.44
N GLY A 106 -14.54 2.62 5.19
CA GLY A 106 -15.39 1.57 4.65
C GLY A 106 -15.03 1.26 3.20
N GLY A 107 -16.01 0.79 2.43
CA GLY A 107 -15.78 0.42 1.03
C GLY A 107 -15.21 -0.99 0.91
N LYS A 108 -14.24 -1.19 0.02
CA LYS A 108 -13.68 -2.51 -0.31
C LYS A 108 -12.19 -2.55 -0.03
N ILE A 109 -11.72 -3.65 0.56
CA ILE A 109 -10.29 -3.95 0.63
C ILE A 109 -9.81 -4.44 -0.73
N ASN A 110 -8.94 -3.67 -1.37
CA ASN A 110 -8.41 -3.95 -2.71
C ASN A 110 -7.25 -4.98 -2.68
N HIS A 111 -7.12 -5.79 -3.74
CA HIS A 111 -6.07 -6.80 -3.88
C HIS A 111 -4.65 -6.22 -4.01
N SER A 112 -4.50 -4.92 -4.28
CA SER A 112 -3.21 -4.21 -4.31
C SER A 112 -2.40 -4.36 -3.01
N LEU A 113 -3.02 -4.69 -1.87
CA LEU A 113 -2.27 -5.04 -0.65
C LEU A 113 -1.31 -6.24 -0.86
N LEU A 114 -1.58 -7.12 -1.83
CA LEU A 114 -0.66 -8.21 -2.20
C LEU A 114 0.66 -7.71 -2.79
N ASP A 115 0.72 -6.47 -3.28
CA ASP A 115 1.95 -5.88 -3.83
C ASP A 115 2.88 -5.37 -2.72
N LEU A 116 2.40 -5.27 -1.47
CA LEU A 116 3.19 -4.92 -0.29
C LEU A 116 3.89 -6.16 0.28
N LYS A 117 4.90 -6.64 -0.44
CA LYS A 117 5.57 -7.93 -0.14
C LYS A 117 6.22 -8.00 1.24
N HIS A 118 6.52 -6.86 1.84
CA HIS A 118 7.17 -6.77 3.15
C HIS A 118 6.19 -6.44 4.29
N LEU A 119 4.88 -6.45 4.02
CA LEU A 119 3.87 -6.14 5.02
C LEU A 119 3.86 -7.22 6.13
N ILE A 120 4.18 -6.81 7.35
CA ILE A 120 4.18 -7.65 8.55
C ILE A 120 3.02 -7.34 9.49
N TYR A 121 2.44 -6.14 9.39
CA TYR A 121 1.39 -5.65 10.30
C TYR A 121 0.27 -4.98 9.52
N LEU A 122 -0.97 -5.46 9.73
CA LEU A 122 -2.17 -4.86 9.18
C LEU A 122 -3.23 -4.70 10.28
N ASP A 123 -3.56 -3.46 10.62
CA ASP A 123 -4.65 -3.13 11.54
C ASP A 123 -5.71 -2.27 10.83
N LEU A 124 -6.88 -2.88 10.61
CA LEU A 124 -8.08 -2.25 10.06
C LEU A 124 -9.21 -2.21 11.11
N SER A 125 -8.90 -2.45 12.38
CA SER A 125 -9.90 -2.59 13.43
C SER A 125 -10.72 -1.31 13.65
N TYR A 126 -11.94 -1.47 14.17
CA TYR A 126 -12.86 -0.37 14.50
C TYR A 126 -13.30 0.49 13.29
N ASN A 127 -13.13 -0.01 12.06
CA ASN A 127 -13.68 0.60 10.85
C ASN A 127 -15.10 0.05 10.53
N ASP A 128 -15.66 0.37 9.36
CA ASP A 128 -16.99 -0.08 8.93
C ASP A 128 -17.03 -0.47 7.45
N PHE A 129 -16.78 -1.75 7.19
CA PHE A 129 -16.88 -2.34 5.86
C PHE A 129 -18.31 -2.82 5.52
N GLY A 130 -19.32 -2.37 6.25
CA GLY A 130 -20.73 -2.42 5.85
C GLY A 130 -21.31 -3.84 5.66
N GLY A 131 -20.88 -4.79 6.47
CA GLY A 131 -21.26 -6.20 6.39
C GLY A 131 -20.63 -6.96 5.22
N SER A 132 -19.61 -6.39 4.56
CA SER A 132 -18.91 -7.09 3.49
C SER A 132 -18.20 -8.34 4.00
N GLN A 133 -17.98 -9.32 3.12
CA GLN A 133 -17.23 -10.51 3.49
C GLN A 133 -15.75 -10.18 3.64
N THR A 134 -15.10 -10.79 4.64
CA THR A 134 -13.65 -10.72 4.80
C THR A 134 -12.95 -11.26 3.53
N PRO A 135 -12.04 -10.50 2.89
CA PRO A 135 -11.41 -10.95 1.65
C PRO A 135 -10.48 -12.14 1.84
N LYS A 136 -10.69 -13.19 1.04
CA LYS A 136 -9.88 -14.42 1.04
C LYS A 136 -8.40 -14.18 0.77
N PHE A 137 -8.07 -13.22 -0.10
CA PHE A 137 -6.70 -12.93 -0.50
C PHE A 137 -5.82 -12.42 0.65
N LEU A 138 -6.41 -11.96 1.77
CA LEU A 138 -5.63 -11.61 2.96
C LEU A 138 -4.83 -12.81 3.47
N GLY A 139 -5.28 -14.04 3.21
CA GLY A 139 -4.55 -15.28 3.48
C GLY A 139 -3.28 -15.48 2.63
N SER A 140 -3.02 -14.65 1.63
CA SER A 140 -1.87 -14.75 0.73
C SER A 140 -0.78 -13.71 1.02
N ILE A 141 -0.89 -12.94 2.11
CA ILE A 141 0.13 -11.97 2.53
C ILE A 141 1.18 -12.71 3.38
N GLU A 142 2.15 -13.33 2.71
CA GLU A 142 3.07 -14.32 3.29
C GLU A 142 3.81 -13.87 4.56
N ASN A 143 4.24 -12.60 4.61
CA ASN A 143 5.04 -12.06 5.70
C ASN A 143 4.22 -11.55 6.89
N LEU A 144 2.88 -11.62 6.83
CA LEU A 144 2.01 -11.04 7.84
C LEU A 144 2.17 -11.75 9.19
N ARG A 145 2.49 -10.98 10.23
CA ARG A 145 2.65 -11.44 11.61
C ARG A 145 1.53 -10.97 12.51
N TYR A 146 0.89 -9.87 12.15
CA TYR A 146 -0.22 -9.27 12.89
C TYR A 146 -1.35 -8.90 11.93
N LEU A 147 -2.54 -9.44 12.18
CA LEU A 147 -3.76 -9.10 11.46
C LEU A 147 -4.88 -8.79 12.46
N ASN A 148 -5.35 -7.55 12.43
CA ASN A 148 -6.49 -7.11 13.23
C ASN A 148 -7.59 -6.51 12.36
N LEU A 149 -8.70 -7.25 12.25
CA LEU A 149 -9.93 -6.87 11.56
C LEU A 149 -11.09 -6.72 12.56
N SER A 150 -10.80 -6.65 13.85
CA SER A 150 -11.83 -6.66 14.88
C SER A 150 -12.73 -5.43 14.82
N ASN A 151 -14.03 -5.62 15.04
CA ASN A 151 -15.03 -4.55 15.00
C ASN A 151 -14.95 -3.68 13.74
N ALA A 152 -14.59 -4.27 12.60
CA ALA A 152 -14.41 -3.55 11.34
C ALA A 152 -15.66 -3.59 10.43
N GLY A 153 -16.80 -4.11 10.90
CA GLY A 153 -18.01 -4.22 10.08
C GLY A 153 -17.92 -5.27 8.97
N PHE A 154 -17.07 -6.30 9.10
CA PHE A 154 -17.12 -7.48 8.23
C PHE A 154 -18.22 -8.44 8.70
N GLY A 155 -18.86 -9.14 7.76
CA GLY A 155 -19.93 -10.08 8.04
C GLY A 155 -19.79 -11.43 7.32
N GLY A 156 -20.61 -12.38 7.74
CA GLY A 156 -20.71 -13.70 7.11
C GLY A 156 -19.53 -14.62 7.40
N LEU A 157 -19.14 -15.42 6.40
CA LEU A 157 -18.11 -16.45 6.57
C LEU A 157 -16.71 -15.83 6.71
N ILE A 158 -16.03 -16.18 7.80
CA ILE A 158 -14.58 -15.96 7.95
C ILE A 158 -13.84 -16.94 7.02
N PRO A 159 -13.02 -16.46 6.08
CA PRO A 159 -12.34 -17.30 5.10
C PRO A 159 -11.27 -18.17 5.78
N HIS A 160 -11.35 -19.49 5.56
CA HIS A 160 -10.36 -20.47 6.03
C HIS A 160 -8.97 -20.23 5.40
N GLU A 161 -8.91 -19.50 4.29
CA GLU A 161 -7.68 -19.06 3.64
C GLU A 161 -6.78 -18.23 4.57
N LEU A 162 -7.32 -17.60 5.63
CA LEU A 162 -6.51 -16.96 6.67
C LEU A 162 -5.55 -17.95 7.35
N GLY A 163 -5.89 -19.25 7.38
CA GLY A 163 -5.01 -20.32 7.87
C GLY A 163 -3.74 -20.53 7.05
N ASN A 164 -3.62 -19.95 5.85
CA ASN A 164 -2.41 -20.00 5.03
C ASN A 164 -1.32 -19.03 5.53
N LEU A 165 -1.62 -18.14 6.48
CA LEU A 165 -0.69 -17.17 7.05
C LEU A 165 0.27 -17.83 8.04
N SER A 166 1.25 -18.58 7.54
CA SER A 166 2.18 -19.38 8.33
C SER A 166 3.06 -18.58 9.31
N ASN A 167 3.26 -17.29 9.07
CA ASN A 167 4.05 -16.39 9.93
C ASN A 167 3.20 -15.62 10.96
N LEU A 168 1.89 -15.85 11.01
CA LEU A 168 0.98 -15.05 11.82
C LEU A 168 1.10 -15.40 13.31
N HIS A 169 1.36 -14.40 14.14
CA HIS A 169 1.40 -14.53 15.60
C HIS A 169 0.16 -13.96 16.28
N TYR A 170 -0.54 -13.04 15.61
CA TYR A 170 -1.76 -12.43 16.13
C TYR A 170 -2.82 -12.34 15.04
N LEU A 171 -3.99 -12.89 15.34
CA LEU A 171 -5.20 -12.80 14.53
C LEU A 171 -6.36 -12.34 15.39
N ASN A 172 -7.03 -11.27 14.99
CA ASN A 172 -8.33 -10.92 15.54
C ASN A 172 -9.30 -10.53 14.43
N VAL A 173 -10.37 -11.31 14.31
CA VAL A 173 -11.46 -11.11 13.33
C VAL A 173 -12.81 -10.95 14.03
N GLY A 174 -12.82 -10.80 15.35
CA GLY A 174 -14.07 -10.74 16.14
C GLY A 174 -14.82 -9.44 15.91
N GLY A 175 -16.15 -9.51 15.93
CA GLY A 175 -17.02 -8.34 15.83
C GLY A 175 -18.39 -8.65 16.40
N TYR A 176 -19.09 -7.61 16.86
CA TYR A 176 -20.46 -7.73 17.36
C TYR A 176 -21.52 -7.58 16.26
N ASP A 177 -21.13 -6.97 15.14
CA ASP A 177 -22.03 -6.63 14.05
C ASP A 177 -21.86 -7.62 12.87
N TYR A 178 -22.95 -7.90 12.17
CA TYR A 178 -23.00 -8.66 10.89
C TYR A 178 -22.76 -10.19 10.91
N ASN A 179 -22.98 -10.86 12.06
CA ASN A 179 -23.03 -12.32 12.17
C ASN A 179 -21.83 -13.03 11.52
N LEU A 180 -20.64 -12.85 12.09
CA LEU A 180 -19.45 -13.57 11.67
C LEU A 180 -19.51 -15.04 12.13
N TYR A 181 -19.17 -15.96 11.23
CA TYR A 181 -19.13 -17.38 11.54
C TYR A 181 -17.99 -18.10 10.82
N VAL A 182 -17.60 -19.26 11.33
CA VAL A 182 -16.62 -20.17 10.75
C VAL A 182 -17.32 -21.48 10.35
N MET A 183 -16.97 -22.06 9.20
CA MET A 183 -17.50 -23.39 8.82
C MET A 183 -16.85 -24.52 9.63
N ASN A 184 -15.55 -24.38 9.93
CA ASN A 184 -14.80 -25.29 10.78
C ASN A 184 -13.67 -24.51 11.48
N LEU A 185 -13.11 -25.10 12.55
CA LEU A 185 -11.99 -24.52 13.32
C LEU A 185 -10.63 -25.11 12.92
N GLN A 186 -10.58 -25.97 11.89
CA GLN A 186 -9.36 -26.73 11.57
C GLN A 186 -8.23 -25.82 11.09
N TRP A 187 -8.57 -24.74 10.38
CA TRP A 187 -7.60 -23.73 9.94
C TRP A 187 -6.95 -22.96 11.10
N LEU A 188 -7.57 -22.91 12.29
CA LEU A 188 -6.97 -22.29 13.49
C LEU A 188 -5.89 -23.16 14.13
N LEU A 189 -5.91 -24.48 13.90
CA LEU A 189 -4.94 -25.40 14.49
C LEU A 189 -3.51 -25.11 14.02
N VAL A 190 -3.37 -24.50 12.83
CA VAL A 190 -2.09 -24.06 12.30
C VAL A 190 -1.44 -23.01 13.21
N PHE A 191 -2.21 -22.13 13.84
CA PHE A 191 -1.66 -21.09 14.75
C PHE A 191 -1.32 -21.64 16.14
N HIS A 192 -1.98 -22.70 16.59
CA HIS A 192 -1.69 -23.32 17.89
C HIS A 192 -0.40 -24.16 17.89
N GLN A 193 0.01 -24.72 16.76
CA GLN A 193 1.24 -25.49 16.66
C GLN A 193 2.52 -24.66 16.88
N TYR A 194 2.47 -23.33 16.69
CA TYR A 194 3.62 -22.44 16.86
C TYR A 194 3.72 -21.77 18.24
N ASN A 195 2.67 -21.83 19.07
CA ASN A 195 2.67 -21.25 20.43
C ASN A 195 3.17 -22.23 21.51
N THR A 196 3.37 -23.51 21.18
CA THR A 196 3.88 -24.53 22.11
C THR A 196 5.38 -24.80 22.00
N LEU A 197 6.12 -24.04 21.17
CA LEU A 197 7.57 -24.16 20.98
C LEU A 197 8.36 -22.91 21.41
N LYS A 198 7.83 -22.10 22.34
CA LYS A 198 8.57 -21.03 23.03
C LYS A 198 8.53 -21.20 24.53
#